data_AF-A0A951KYR0-F1
#
_entry.id   AF-A0A951KYR0-F1
#
_cell.length_a   1.000
_cell.length_b   1.000
_cell.length_c   1.000
_cell.angle_alpha   90.00
_cell.angle_beta   90.00
_cell.angle_gamma   90.00
#
_symmetry.space_group_name_H-M   'P 1'
#
loop_
_entity.id
_entity.type
_entity.pdbx_description
1 polymer ?
#
loop_
_entity_poly.entity_id
_entity_poly.type
_entity_poly.pdbx_seq_one_letter_code
_entity_poly.pdbx_strand_id
1 'polypeptide(L)'
;AGIVVDFVHPATKHDDPVVTLHSLLDRDVYRGGAIVVGPVRRGRGRRVRVERRVLPVTPEPERRAQVFERELWRIAVEHLDYGEQHVWAALAGARVAPNGWRRAKAMLHFDRGGELKRRFLLTAVQRNRNAQLRLRALQEIAASRDAEAFDTAIDIMAGWPRDERREGVKIMLQALAERRIGRRDQANAWIWRMAEYTREVHEEYAVQRWPETKRLLGLLVNSSGAAHARNARRLVHAARKEDRRLSAALLAAALAHTPEAEEALRGARTRMARKPAALARELLRNFPKGRRGKSRRKRKSAAAANGGAPGAEEAVASTAVENGEEEEEQLSPVGETDDNGDESERDADADPDPDDGFDEGEEDDDEDEDYEDAPADTEDAPADTLAGDLRNEEPGNAEAAA
;
A
#
# COMPACT_ATOMS: atom_id res chain seq x y z
N ALA A 1 20.16 38.24 35.52
CA ALA A 1 20.15 36.76 35.37
C ALA A 1 20.67 36.40 34.00
N GLY A 2 21.52 35.37 33.88
CA GLY A 2 22.07 34.92 32.60
C GLY A 2 21.03 34.19 31.74
N ILE A 3 21.20 34.26 30.42
CA ILE A 3 20.44 33.43 29.47
C ILE A 3 21.24 32.15 29.27
N VAL A 4 20.75 31.01 29.75
CA VAL A 4 21.35 29.72 29.41
C VAL A 4 20.72 29.23 28.11
N VAL A 5 21.53 29.16 27.06
CA VAL A 5 21.16 28.57 25.77
C VAL A 5 21.83 27.20 25.70
N ASP A 6 21.05 26.18 25.35
CA ASP A 6 21.52 24.81 25.24
C ASP A 6 22.18 24.62 23.85
N PHE A 7 23.50 24.79 23.80
CA PHE A 7 24.32 24.77 22.56
C PHE A 7 24.58 23.35 22.01
N VAL A 8 23.84 22.37 22.50
CA VAL A 8 23.87 20.98 22.04
C VAL A 8 23.48 20.88 20.56
N HIS A 9 24.17 20.03 19.80
CA HIS A 9 23.91 19.87 18.38
C HIS A 9 22.52 19.25 18.14
N PRO A 10 21.72 19.69 17.14
CA PRO A 10 20.39 19.12 16.86
C PRO A 10 20.33 17.63 16.47
N ALA A 11 21.46 16.91 16.52
CA ALA A 11 21.57 15.46 16.33
C ALA A 11 22.21 14.72 17.53
N THR A 12 22.48 15.41 18.64
CA THR A 12 22.85 14.75 19.91
C THR A 12 21.63 13.99 20.44
N LYS A 13 21.88 12.75 20.87
CA LYS A 13 20.86 11.80 21.33
C LYS A 13 20.69 11.81 22.85
N HIS A 14 19.87 10.91 23.38
CA HIS A 14 19.68 10.68 24.82
C HIS A 14 20.71 9.71 25.45
N ASP A 15 21.51 9.03 24.64
CA ASP A 15 22.65 8.15 25.01
C ASP A 15 24.02 8.85 24.87
N ASP A 16 24.04 10.08 24.38
CA ASP A 16 25.23 10.93 24.32
C ASP A 16 25.65 11.40 25.74
N PRO A 17 26.93 11.32 26.15
CA PRO A 17 27.38 11.88 27.43
C PRO A 17 27.14 13.39 27.56
N VAL A 18 26.84 14.11 26.47
CA VAL A 18 26.37 15.51 26.50
C VAL A 18 24.91 15.58 26.97
N VAL A 19 24.70 15.54 28.29
CA VAL A 19 23.37 15.70 28.90
C VAL A 19 22.81 17.09 28.59
N THR A 20 21.74 17.16 27.79
CA THR A 20 21.04 18.43 27.52
C THR A 20 20.53 19.08 28.80
N LEU A 21 20.58 20.42 28.86
CA LEU A 21 19.95 21.16 29.95
C LEU A 21 18.43 20.92 30.00
N HIS A 22 17.82 20.60 28.85
CA HIS A 22 16.44 20.14 28.77
C HIS A 22 16.20 18.87 29.61
N SER A 23 17.05 17.84 29.50
CA SER A 23 16.92 16.64 30.32
C SER A 23 17.18 16.91 31.82
N LEU A 24 18.07 17.85 32.16
CA LEU A 24 18.31 18.24 33.55
C LEU A 24 17.14 19.04 34.17
N LEU A 25 16.35 19.75 33.36
CA LEU A 25 15.14 20.45 33.78
C LEU A 25 13.85 19.65 33.50
N ASP A 26 13.96 18.31 33.50
CA ASP A 26 12.86 17.34 33.35
C ASP A 26 11.97 17.55 32.10
N ARG A 27 12.54 18.08 31.02
CA ARG A 27 11.85 18.27 29.74
C ARG A 27 12.01 17.06 28.84
N ASP A 28 10.91 16.46 28.42
CA ASP A 28 10.96 15.31 27.50
C ASP A 28 11.55 15.64 26.11
N VAL A 29 11.62 16.93 25.76
CA VAL A 29 11.75 17.42 24.39
C VAL A 29 12.81 18.52 24.28
N TYR A 30 13.78 18.30 23.40
CA TYR A 30 14.67 19.33 22.88
C TYR A 30 14.08 19.96 21.60
N ARG A 31 14.34 21.25 21.40
CA ARG A 31 14.13 21.97 20.14
C ARG A 31 15.29 22.94 19.94
N GLY A 32 15.92 22.93 18.76
CA GLY A 32 17.10 23.77 18.48
C GLY A 32 16.84 25.24 18.80
N GLY A 33 17.75 25.85 19.57
CA GLY A 33 17.66 27.26 19.97
C GLY A 33 16.52 27.62 20.95
N ALA A 34 15.84 26.65 21.57
CA ALA A 34 14.88 26.93 22.64
C ALA A 34 15.55 27.50 23.90
N ILE A 35 14.87 28.43 24.58
CA ILE A 35 15.32 28.98 25.86
C ILE A 35 14.79 28.07 26.97
N VAL A 36 15.69 27.50 27.77
CA VAL A 36 15.35 26.46 28.76
C VAL A 36 14.78 27.04 30.07
N VAL A 37 15.02 28.34 30.34
CA VAL A 37 14.64 29.01 31.60
C VAL A 37 13.83 30.29 31.34
N GLY A 38 12.53 30.24 31.69
CA GLY A 38 11.71 31.40 32.06
C GLY A 38 11.22 32.36 30.95
N PRO A 39 10.12 33.12 31.18
CA PRO A 39 9.69 34.20 30.29
C PRO A 39 10.59 35.44 30.42
N VAL A 40 11.74 35.44 29.76
CA VAL A 40 12.64 36.60 29.73
C VAL A 40 12.01 37.74 28.92
N ARG A 41 11.53 38.79 29.60
CA ARG A 41 11.15 40.08 28.99
C ARG A 41 12.39 40.70 28.33
N ARG A 42 12.56 40.51 27.03
CA ARG A 42 13.69 41.08 26.25
C ARG A 42 13.34 42.46 25.69
N GLY A 43 14.33 43.35 25.69
CA GLY A 43 14.28 44.59 24.94
C GLY A 43 14.22 44.35 23.41
N ARG A 44 13.45 45.21 22.75
CA ARG A 44 13.34 45.49 21.31
C ARG A 44 14.29 44.70 20.36
N GLY A 45 13.72 43.86 19.49
CA GLY A 45 14.27 43.63 18.15
C GLY A 45 14.64 42.19 17.74
N ARG A 46 15.36 41.41 18.56
CA ARG A 46 15.90 40.10 18.11
C ARG A 46 15.19 38.89 18.74
N ARG A 47 14.26 38.30 17.99
CA ARG A 47 13.65 36.99 18.29
C ARG A 47 14.66 35.87 18.02
N VAL A 48 14.84 34.94 18.95
CA VAL A 48 15.63 33.72 18.70
C VAL A 48 14.85 32.82 17.75
N ARG A 49 15.51 32.31 16.69
CA ARG A 49 14.91 31.39 15.73
C ARG A 49 14.90 29.97 16.33
N VAL A 50 13.88 29.67 17.13
CA VAL A 50 13.63 28.32 17.63
C VAL A 50 13.25 27.41 16.46
N GLU A 51 13.85 26.23 16.39
CA GLU A 51 13.55 25.25 15.36
C GLU A 51 12.14 24.66 15.51
N ARG A 52 11.54 24.29 14.38
CA ARG A 52 10.20 23.68 14.34
C ARG A 52 10.24 22.16 14.56
N ARG A 53 11.42 21.55 14.52
CA ARG A 53 11.62 20.12 14.78
C ARG A 53 11.89 19.85 16.27
N VAL A 54 11.68 18.60 16.66
CA VAL A 54 11.72 18.09 18.05
C VAL A 54 12.64 16.86 18.11
N LEU A 55 13.37 16.71 19.21
CA LEU A 55 13.96 15.42 19.61
C LEU A 55 13.46 14.99 21.00
N PRO A 56 13.17 13.69 21.20
CA PRO A 56 12.97 13.14 22.53
C PRO A 56 14.34 13.02 23.24
N VAL A 57 14.48 13.61 24.43
CA VAL A 57 15.73 13.60 25.20
C VAL A 57 15.63 12.90 26.56
N THR A 58 14.44 12.42 26.93
CA THR A 58 14.27 11.66 28.18
C THR A 58 15.03 10.33 28.15
N PRO A 59 15.81 9.95 29.17
CA PRO A 59 16.41 8.62 29.25
C PRO A 59 15.36 7.51 29.45
N GLU A 60 14.19 7.84 29.99
CA GLU A 60 13.08 6.92 30.25
C GLU A 60 12.29 6.54 28.96
N PRO A 61 12.22 5.25 28.56
CA PRO A 61 11.57 4.83 27.32
C PRO A 61 10.06 5.14 27.25
N GLU A 62 9.33 5.02 28.37
CA GLU A 62 7.88 5.26 28.39
C GLU A 62 7.54 6.73 28.10
N ARG A 63 8.31 7.67 28.68
CA ARG A 63 8.18 9.09 28.37
C ARG A 63 8.58 9.41 26.93
N ARG A 64 9.60 8.75 26.36
CA ARG A 64 9.89 8.89 24.92
C ARG A 64 8.73 8.40 24.05
N ALA A 65 8.08 7.29 24.40
CA ALA A 65 6.86 6.83 23.70
C ALA A 65 5.73 7.88 23.75
N GLN A 66 5.53 8.55 24.89
CA GLN A 66 4.58 9.67 25.01
C GLN A 66 4.98 10.89 24.13
N VAL A 67 6.27 11.16 23.93
CA VAL A 67 6.74 12.17 22.96
C VAL A 67 6.40 11.76 21.52
N PHE A 68 6.62 10.49 21.15
CA PHE A 68 6.23 9.96 19.84
C PHE A 68 4.73 10.09 19.57
N GLU A 69 3.90 9.84 20.58
CA GLU A 69 2.44 10.04 20.53
C GLU A 69 2.05 11.51 20.28
N ARG A 70 2.69 12.43 21.03
CA ARG A 70 2.33 13.86 21.14
C ARG A 70 2.89 14.73 20.02
N GLU A 71 4.13 14.48 19.60
CA GLU A 71 4.91 15.33 18.68
C GLU A 71 5.27 14.65 17.36
N LEU A 72 4.68 13.48 17.05
CA LEU A 72 4.91 12.64 15.86
C LEU A 72 5.37 13.40 14.60
N TRP A 73 4.61 14.41 14.17
CA TRP A 73 4.86 15.15 12.92
C TRP A 73 5.96 16.22 13.00
N ARG A 74 6.45 16.55 14.20
CA ARG A 74 7.53 17.51 14.45
C ARG A 74 8.88 16.84 14.70
N ILE A 75 8.92 15.54 14.96
CA ILE A 75 10.17 14.87 15.32
C ILE A 75 11.18 14.89 14.15
N ALA A 76 12.45 15.17 14.45
CA ALA A 76 13.57 15.06 13.51
C ALA A 76 13.97 13.58 13.33
N VAL A 77 13.22 12.86 12.49
CA VAL A 77 13.37 11.40 12.31
C VAL A 77 14.79 11.02 11.88
N GLU A 78 15.47 11.85 11.08
CA GLU A 78 16.85 11.64 10.62
C GLU A 78 17.93 11.75 11.73
N HIS A 79 17.53 12.09 12.97
CA HIS A 79 18.41 12.28 14.13
C HIS A 79 18.01 11.38 15.33
N LEU A 80 16.94 10.59 15.19
CA LEU A 80 16.58 9.53 16.14
C LEU A 80 17.56 8.36 16.06
N ASP A 81 17.61 7.52 17.09
CA ASP A 81 18.28 6.22 16.98
C ASP A 81 17.53 5.25 16.03
N TYR A 82 18.21 4.27 15.45
CA TYR A 82 17.63 3.32 14.49
C TYR A 82 16.38 2.59 15.03
N GLY A 83 16.40 2.15 16.30
CA GLY A 83 15.22 1.53 16.92
C GLY A 83 14.03 2.49 17.01
N GLU A 84 14.31 3.77 17.27
CA GLU A 84 13.31 4.83 17.39
C GLU A 84 12.78 5.30 16.03
N GLN A 85 13.60 5.29 14.99
CA GLN A 85 13.18 5.51 13.60
C GLN A 85 12.14 4.45 13.19
N HIS A 86 12.33 3.20 13.58
CA HIS A 86 11.37 2.10 13.37
C HIS A 86 10.06 2.26 14.15
N VAL A 87 10.14 2.70 15.42
CA VAL A 87 8.95 3.04 16.24
C VAL A 87 8.18 4.21 15.61
N TRP A 88 8.88 5.27 15.20
CA TRP A 88 8.29 6.43 14.52
C TRP A 88 7.59 6.00 13.22
N ALA A 89 8.26 5.21 12.37
CA ALA A 89 7.71 4.75 11.10
C ALA A 89 6.42 3.92 11.28
N ALA A 90 6.40 3.02 12.28
CA ALA A 90 5.21 2.25 12.62
C ALA A 90 4.06 3.14 13.12
N LEU A 91 4.33 4.05 14.06
CA LEU A 91 3.32 4.96 14.62
C LEU A 91 2.78 5.93 13.55
N ALA A 92 3.64 6.45 12.68
CA ALA A 92 3.28 7.25 11.52
C ALA A 92 2.39 6.47 10.55
N GLY A 93 2.71 5.20 10.23
CA GLY A 93 1.87 4.36 9.37
C GLY A 93 0.45 4.17 9.94
N ALA A 94 0.35 3.90 11.24
CA ALA A 94 -0.93 3.74 11.93
C ALA A 94 -1.75 5.04 12.03
N ARG A 95 -1.10 6.21 12.25
CA ARG A 95 -1.76 7.50 12.53
C ARG A 95 -1.80 8.50 11.36
N VAL A 96 -1.20 8.20 10.21
CA VAL A 96 -1.18 9.13 9.05
C VAL A 96 -2.59 9.43 8.53
N ALA A 97 -2.88 10.72 8.34
CA ALA A 97 -4.10 11.25 7.75
C ALA A 97 -3.87 11.65 6.26
N PRO A 98 -4.93 11.83 5.44
CA PRO A 98 -4.77 12.03 3.99
C PRO A 98 -3.95 13.26 3.57
N ASN A 99 -4.03 14.35 4.34
CA ASN A 99 -3.18 15.53 4.20
C ASN A 99 -1.71 15.24 4.59
N GLY A 100 -1.49 14.43 5.62
CA GLY A 100 -0.18 14.05 6.14
C GLY A 100 0.62 13.10 5.24
N TRP A 101 0.00 12.36 4.31
CA TRP A 101 0.69 11.33 3.51
C TRP A 101 1.97 11.81 2.81
N ARG A 102 1.92 12.98 2.14
CA ARG A 102 3.11 13.55 1.47
C ARG A 102 4.21 13.93 2.47
N ARG A 103 3.83 14.50 3.62
CA ARG A 103 4.76 14.86 4.71
C ARG A 103 5.43 13.62 5.32
N ALA A 104 4.66 12.56 5.57
CA ALA A 104 5.18 11.30 6.13
C ALA A 104 6.29 10.71 5.25
N LYS A 105 6.09 10.66 3.93
CA LYS A 105 7.14 10.20 3.00
C LYS A 105 8.36 11.13 2.94
N ALA A 106 8.16 12.45 2.99
CA ALA A 106 9.27 13.41 3.01
C ALA A 106 10.10 13.34 4.31
N MET A 107 9.48 12.99 5.44
CA MET A 107 10.17 12.72 6.71
C MET A 107 11.00 11.42 6.68
N LEU A 108 10.85 10.59 5.64
CA LEU A 108 11.64 9.37 5.39
C LEU A 108 12.55 9.51 4.15
N HIS A 109 12.86 10.73 3.70
CA HIS A 109 13.70 10.94 2.50
C HIS A 109 15.15 10.44 2.66
N PHE A 110 15.64 10.32 3.89
CA PHE A 110 17.00 9.85 4.21
C PHE A 110 17.12 8.31 4.20
N ASP A 111 16.00 7.59 4.16
CA ASP A 111 15.93 6.12 4.16
C ASP A 111 16.39 5.54 2.81
N ARG A 112 17.70 5.47 2.62
CA ARG A 112 18.33 4.93 1.40
C ARG A 112 18.08 3.43 1.21
N GLY A 113 17.91 2.67 2.30
CA GLY A 113 17.60 1.25 2.26
C GLY A 113 16.12 0.95 1.97
N GLY A 114 15.23 1.90 2.30
CA GLY A 114 13.79 1.74 2.14
C GLY A 114 13.12 0.95 3.29
N GLU A 115 13.85 0.62 4.35
CA GLU A 115 13.35 -0.24 5.44
C GLU A 115 12.34 0.48 6.35
N LEU A 116 12.59 1.76 6.65
CA LEU A 116 11.66 2.60 7.41
C LEU A 116 10.40 2.89 6.59
N LYS A 117 10.57 3.09 5.27
CA LYS A 117 9.48 3.25 4.30
C LYS A 117 8.66 1.97 4.16
N ARG A 118 9.30 0.80 4.09
CA ARG A 118 8.66 -0.53 4.18
C ARG A 118 7.86 -0.64 5.47
N ARG A 119 8.46 -0.33 6.62
CA ARG A 119 7.83 -0.38 7.95
C ARG A 119 6.61 0.54 8.06
N PHE A 120 6.73 1.78 7.57
CA PHE A 120 5.63 2.74 7.46
C PHE A 120 4.49 2.23 6.58
N LEU A 121 4.80 1.76 5.37
CA LEU A 121 3.78 1.27 4.42
C LEU A 121 3.06 0.02 4.94
N LEU A 122 3.78 -0.99 5.45
CA LEU A 122 3.17 -2.19 6.01
C LEU A 122 2.31 -1.87 7.24
N THR A 123 2.75 -0.96 8.10
CA THR A 123 1.95 -0.57 9.28
C THR A 123 0.75 0.29 8.87
N ALA A 124 0.83 1.04 7.77
CA ALA A 124 -0.33 1.70 7.19
C ALA A 124 -1.36 0.68 6.63
N VAL A 125 -0.92 -0.32 5.85
CA VAL A 125 -1.78 -1.42 5.35
C VAL A 125 -2.43 -2.19 6.50
N GLN A 126 -1.71 -2.46 7.60
CA GLN A 126 -2.21 -3.24 8.73
C GLN A 126 -3.10 -2.44 9.72
N ARG A 127 -2.69 -1.23 10.12
CA ARG A 127 -3.24 -0.55 11.31
C ARG A 127 -3.93 0.78 11.03
N ASN A 128 -3.78 1.38 9.85
CA ASN A 128 -4.43 2.66 9.57
C ASN A 128 -5.95 2.48 9.47
N ARG A 129 -6.73 3.32 10.15
CA ARG A 129 -8.20 3.24 10.15
C ARG A 129 -8.83 3.60 8.79
N ASN A 130 -8.14 4.36 7.94
CA ASN A 130 -8.67 4.86 6.67
C ASN A 130 -8.36 3.92 5.49
N ALA A 131 -9.40 3.25 4.97
CA ALA A 131 -9.32 2.35 3.82
C ALA A 131 -8.65 2.95 2.57
N GLN A 132 -8.86 4.25 2.29
CA GLN A 132 -8.24 4.90 1.13
C GLN A 132 -6.72 5.07 1.32
N LEU A 133 -6.23 5.15 2.57
CA LEU A 133 -4.80 5.15 2.86
C LEU A 133 -4.20 3.75 2.88
N ARG A 134 -4.96 2.73 3.29
CA ARG A 134 -4.56 1.32 3.13
C ARG A 134 -4.37 0.96 1.65
N LEU A 135 -5.34 1.31 0.80
CA LEU A 135 -5.25 1.12 -0.66
C LEU A 135 -4.09 1.94 -1.28
N ARG A 136 -3.86 3.17 -0.82
CA ARG A 136 -2.71 3.97 -1.26
C ARG A 136 -1.37 3.38 -0.82
N ALA A 137 -1.29 2.79 0.37
CA ALA A 137 -0.09 2.12 0.84
C ALA A 137 0.24 0.89 -0.03
N LEU A 138 -0.76 0.09 -0.42
CA LEU A 138 -0.58 -1.00 -1.39
C LEU A 138 -0.01 -0.49 -2.73
N GLN A 139 -0.51 0.63 -3.26
CA GLN A 139 0.02 1.22 -4.50
C GLN A 139 1.49 1.60 -4.38
N GLU A 140 1.95 2.05 -3.21
CA GLU A 140 3.35 2.45 -3.00
C GLU A 140 4.28 1.25 -2.69
N ILE A 141 3.76 0.15 -2.12
CA ILE A 141 4.44 -1.16 -2.02
C ILE A 141 4.60 -1.80 -3.42
N ALA A 142 3.52 -1.81 -4.21
CA ALA A 142 3.55 -2.22 -5.61
C ALA A 142 4.52 -1.35 -6.45
N ALA A 143 4.68 -0.06 -6.08
CA ALA A 143 5.60 0.84 -6.74
C ALA A 143 7.07 0.55 -6.42
N SER A 144 7.42 0.18 -5.18
CA SER A 144 8.80 -0.12 -4.77
C SER A 144 9.34 -1.45 -5.30
N ARG A 145 8.46 -2.35 -5.79
CA ARG A 145 8.79 -3.72 -6.25
C ARG A 145 9.40 -4.62 -5.15
N ASP A 146 9.26 -4.22 -3.90
CA ASP A 146 9.74 -4.94 -2.72
C ASP A 146 8.96 -6.25 -2.52
N ALA A 147 9.62 -7.40 -2.74
CA ALA A 147 8.98 -8.71 -2.72
C ALA A 147 8.45 -9.11 -1.33
N GLU A 148 9.14 -8.75 -0.25
CA GLU A 148 8.77 -9.13 1.12
C GLU A 148 7.61 -8.27 1.62
N ALA A 149 7.65 -6.96 1.30
CA ALA A 149 6.52 -6.08 1.57
C ALA A 149 5.28 -6.44 0.74
N PHE A 150 5.46 -6.88 -0.52
CA PHE A 150 4.37 -7.31 -1.39
C PHE A 150 3.71 -8.62 -0.87
N ASP A 151 4.51 -9.58 -0.41
CA ASP A 151 4.03 -10.83 0.21
C ASP A 151 3.25 -10.55 1.50
N THR A 152 3.86 -9.81 2.44
CA THR A 152 3.25 -9.43 3.72
C THR A 152 1.94 -8.64 3.52
N ALA A 153 1.87 -7.79 2.50
CA ALA A 153 0.67 -7.02 2.18
C ALA A 153 -0.49 -7.90 1.69
N ILE A 154 -0.22 -8.99 0.96
CA ILE A 154 -1.24 -9.95 0.50
C ILE A 154 -1.88 -10.66 1.70
N ASP A 155 -1.08 -11.12 2.66
CA ASP A 155 -1.61 -11.83 3.82
C ASP A 155 -2.39 -10.88 4.77
N ILE A 156 -1.98 -9.61 4.90
CA ILE A 156 -2.78 -8.59 5.60
C ILE A 156 -4.12 -8.33 4.87
N MET A 157 -4.11 -8.26 3.53
CA MET A 157 -5.32 -8.07 2.72
C MET A 157 -6.34 -9.21 2.88
N ALA A 158 -5.92 -10.42 3.23
CA ALA A 158 -6.84 -11.55 3.45
C ALA A 158 -7.93 -11.22 4.48
N GLY A 159 -7.54 -10.55 5.58
CA GLY A 159 -8.42 -10.13 6.68
C GLY A 159 -9.28 -8.89 6.40
N TRP A 160 -9.16 -8.25 5.24
CA TRP A 160 -9.91 -7.02 4.92
C TRP A 160 -11.38 -7.30 4.56
N PRO A 161 -12.29 -6.31 4.78
CA PRO A 161 -13.67 -6.36 4.31
C PRO A 161 -13.77 -6.64 2.80
N ARG A 162 -14.81 -7.39 2.39
CA ARG A 162 -15.00 -7.93 1.03
C ARG A 162 -14.70 -6.93 -0.10
N ASP A 163 -15.28 -5.74 -0.05
CA ASP A 163 -15.15 -4.75 -1.13
C ASP A 163 -13.79 -4.05 -1.12
N GLU A 164 -13.21 -3.79 0.05
CA GLU A 164 -11.87 -3.23 0.15
C GLU A 164 -10.80 -4.23 -0.31
N ARG A 165 -10.96 -5.51 0.05
CA ARG A 165 -10.13 -6.62 -0.43
C ARG A 165 -10.22 -6.78 -1.95
N ARG A 166 -11.42 -6.60 -2.53
CA ARG A 166 -11.64 -6.57 -3.99
C ARG A 166 -10.89 -5.41 -4.67
N GLU A 167 -10.83 -4.21 -4.08
CA GLU A 167 -10.01 -3.11 -4.63
C GLU A 167 -8.49 -3.30 -4.40
N GLY A 168 -8.08 -3.84 -3.25
CA GLY A 168 -6.68 -4.18 -2.98
C GLY A 168 -6.13 -5.21 -3.96
N VAL A 169 -6.89 -6.28 -4.22
CA VAL A 169 -6.50 -7.31 -5.20
C VAL A 169 -6.39 -6.75 -6.62
N LYS A 170 -7.23 -5.78 -7.03
CA LYS A 170 -7.05 -5.10 -8.33
C LYS A 170 -5.70 -4.39 -8.42
N ILE A 171 -5.32 -3.63 -7.39
CA ILE A 171 -4.05 -2.89 -7.33
C ILE A 171 -2.87 -3.85 -7.46
N MET A 172 -2.88 -4.95 -6.69
CA MET A 172 -1.78 -5.93 -6.66
C MET A 172 -1.73 -6.79 -7.94
N LEU A 173 -2.86 -7.17 -8.53
CA LEU A 173 -2.90 -7.83 -9.84
C LEU A 173 -2.47 -6.90 -10.98
N GLN A 174 -2.84 -5.61 -10.93
CA GLN A 174 -2.36 -4.61 -11.88
C GLN A 174 -0.84 -4.45 -11.79
N ALA A 175 -0.29 -4.40 -10.58
CA ALA A 175 1.14 -4.35 -10.36
C ALA A 175 1.88 -5.54 -11.01
N LEU A 176 1.39 -6.77 -10.82
CA LEU A 176 1.97 -7.98 -11.45
C LEU A 176 1.69 -8.08 -12.97
N ALA A 177 0.70 -7.36 -13.48
CA ALA A 177 0.39 -7.28 -14.91
C ALA A 177 1.32 -6.30 -15.67
N GLU A 178 1.80 -5.27 -14.99
CA GLU A 178 2.62 -4.17 -15.52
C GLU A 178 4.11 -4.29 -15.16
N ARG A 179 4.45 -4.89 -14.02
CA ARG A 179 5.80 -4.85 -13.41
C ARG A 179 6.27 -6.27 -13.07
N ARG A 180 7.57 -6.52 -13.26
CA ARG A 180 8.25 -7.69 -12.70
C ARG A 180 8.52 -7.42 -11.21
N ILE A 181 7.80 -8.13 -10.33
CA ILE A 181 7.95 -8.09 -8.86
C ILE A 181 8.21 -9.52 -8.39
N GLY A 182 9.21 -9.71 -7.53
CA GLY A 182 9.61 -11.03 -7.01
C GLY A 182 10.12 -12.02 -8.07
N ARG A 183 10.28 -13.27 -7.65
CA ARG A 183 10.57 -14.42 -8.52
C ARG A 183 9.27 -14.94 -9.19
N ARG A 184 9.41 -15.72 -10.27
CA ARG A 184 8.26 -16.20 -11.08
C ARG A 184 7.31 -17.09 -10.28
N ASP A 185 7.88 -17.96 -9.45
CA ASP A 185 7.22 -18.83 -8.48
C ASP A 185 6.45 -18.02 -7.41
N GLN A 186 7.09 -17.03 -6.78
CA GLN A 186 6.45 -16.10 -5.85
C GLN A 186 5.26 -15.37 -6.50
N ALA A 187 5.47 -14.76 -7.68
CA ALA A 187 4.40 -14.09 -8.43
C ALA A 187 3.24 -15.04 -8.78
N ASN A 188 3.53 -16.29 -9.12
CA ASN A 188 2.51 -17.30 -9.36
C ASN A 188 1.71 -17.63 -8.09
N ALA A 189 2.38 -17.81 -6.95
CA ALA A 189 1.72 -18.06 -5.66
C ALA A 189 0.86 -16.87 -5.20
N TRP A 190 1.35 -15.64 -5.37
CA TRP A 190 0.61 -14.40 -5.08
C TRP A 190 -0.66 -14.27 -5.92
N ILE A 191 -0.57 -14.52 -7.23
CA ILE A 191 -1.74 -14.47 -8.12
C ILE A 191 -2.81 -15.47 -7.66
N TRP A 192 -2.43 -16.69 -7.27
CA TRP A 192 -3.40 -17.70 -6.83
C TRP A 192 -4.00 -17.43 -5.44
N ARG A 193 -3.22 -16.94 -4.46
CA ARG A 193 -3.76 -16.43 -3.17
C ARG A 193 -4.79 -15.32 -3.40
N MET A 194 -4.46 -14.33 -4.22
CA MET A 194 -5.36 -13.21 -4.51
C MET A 194 -6.62 -13.63 -5.29
N ALA A 195 -6.51 -14.60 -6.20
CA ALA A 195 -7.65 -15.17 -6.91
C ALA A 195 -8.62 -15.91 -5.98
N GLU A 196 -8.12 -16.55 -4.91
CA GLU A 196 -8.94 -17.16 -3.87
C GLU A 196 -9.67 -16.10 -3.02
N TYR A 197 -8.98 -15.03 -2.62
CA TYR A 197 -9.58 -13.91 -1.85
C TYR A 197 -10.76 -13.22 -2.57
N THR A 198 -10.81 -13.37 -3.90
CA THR A 198 -11.82 -12.79 -4.80
C THR A 198 -12.56 -13.84 -5.65
N ARG A 199 -12.55 -15.11 -5.22
CA ARG A 199 -13.13 -16.29 -5.91
C ARG A 199 -14.50 -16.02 -6.55
N GLU A 200 -15.39 -15.37 -5.79
CA GLU A 200 -16.74 -15.00 -6.18
C GLU A 200 -16.78 -14.19 -7.49
N VAL A 201 -15.85 -13.24 -7.68
CA VAL A 201 -15.78 -12.37 -8.87
C VAL A 201 -15.43 -13.18 -10.13
N HIS A 202 -14.62 -14.23 -9.95
CA HIS A 202 -14.23 -15.14 -11.01
C HIS A 202 -15.35 -16.14 -11.32
N GLU A 203 -16.08 -16.61 -10.31
CA GLU A 203 -17.30 -17.42 -10.45
C GLU A 203 -18.43 -16.63 -11.14
N GLU A 204 -18.72 -15.41 -10.69
CA GLU A 204 -19.69 -14.47 -11.28
C GLU A 204 -19.43 -14.28 -12.78
N TYR A 205 -18.17 -14.03 -13.18
CA TYR A 205 -17.79 -13.91 -14.59
C TYR A 205 -17.93 -15.24 -15.36
N ALA A 206 -17.44 -16.36 -14.81
CA ALA A 206 -17.46 -17.64 -15.49
C ALA A 206 -18.89 -18.14 -15.74
N VAL A 207 -19.79 -18.00 -14.75
CA VAL A 207 -21.22 -18.35 -14.89
C VAL A 207 -21.92 -17.46 -15.92
N GLN A 208 -21.60 -16.15 -15.98
CA GLN A 208 -22.14 -15.24 -17.02
C GLN A 208 -21.63 -15.59 -18.42
N ARG A 209 -20.37 -16.01 -18.56
CA ARG A 209 -19.73 -16.31 -19.84
C ARG A 209 -20.10 -17.70 -20.37
N TRP A 210 -20.32 -18.66 -19.48
CA TRP A 210 -20.52 -20.08 -19.80
C TRP A 210 -21.37 -20.79 -18.71
N PRO A 211 -22.67 -21.02 -18.93
CA PRO A 211 -23.59 -21.52 -17.90
C PRO A 211 -23.22 -22.88 -17.28
N GLU A 212 -22.57 -23.76 -18.03
CA GLU A 212 -22.09 -25.08 -17.56
C GLU A 212 -21.08 -24.95 -16.40
N THR A 213 -20.45 -23.78 -16.21
CA THR A 213 -19.68 -23.42 -15.00
C THR A 213 -20.41 -23.80 -13.72
N LYS A 214 -21.71 -23.47 -13.60
CA LYS A 214 -22.50 -23.73 -12.39
C LYS A 214 -22.65 -25.23 -12.13
N ARG A 215 -22.77 -26.04 -13.18
CA ARG A 215 -22.85 -27.51 -13.10
C ARG A 215 -21.49 -28.11 -12.75
N LEU A 216 -20.39 -27.65 -13.34
CA LEU A 216 -19.05 -28.18 -13.04
C LEU A 216 -18.55 -27.80 -11.64
N LEU A 217 -18.73 -26.54 -11.21
CA LEU A 217 -18.42 -26.14 -9.84
C LEU A 217 -19.34 -26.83 -8.82
N GLY A 218 -20.64 -26.95 -9.12
CA GLY A 218 -21.59 -27.69 -8.28
C GLY A 218 -21.24 -29.18 -8.16
N LEU A 219 -20.83 -29.83 -9.25
CA LEU A 219 -20.35 -31.22 -9.23
C LEU A 219 -19.04 -31.37 -8.44
N LEU A 220 -18.16 -30.37 -8.47
CA LEU A 220 -16.93 -30.38 -7.68
C LEU A 220 -17.24 -30.24 -6.18
N VAL A 221 -17.96 -29.19 -5.78
CA VAL A 221 -18.31 -28.88 -4.38
C VAL A 221 -19.14 -30.00 -3.75
N ASN A 222 -20.13 -30.54 -4.46
CA ASN A 222 -21.02 -31.61 -3.96
C ASN A 222 -20.44 -33.03 -4.15
N SER A 223 -19.12 -33.20 -4.17
CA SER A 223 -18.49 -34.53 -4.28
C SER A 223 -17.28 -34.66 -3.37
N SER A 224 -17.02 -35.86 -2.87
CA SER A 224 -15.94 -36.18 -1.93
C SER A 224 -15.06 -37.33 -2.44
N GLY A 225 -13.92 -37.56 -1.79
CA GLY A 225 -12.99 -38.67 -2.09
C GLY A 225 -12.59 -38.78 -3.57
N ALA A 226 -12.55 -40.01 -4.09
CA ALA A 226 -12.20 -40.28 -5.49
C ALA A 226 -13.20 -39.69 -6.50
N ALA A 227 -14.45 -39.39 -6.10
CA ALA A 227 -15.40 -38.70 -6.97
C ALA A 227 -15.02 -37.21 -7.14
N HIS A 228 -14.58 -36.56 -6.06
CA HIS A 228 -14.06 -35.19 -6.08
C HIS A 228 -12.85 -35.07 -7.01
N ALA A 229 -11.91 -36.01 -6.91
CA ALA A 229 -10.74 -36.05 -7.79
C ALA A 229 -11.10 -36.25 -9.28
N ARG A 230 -12.09 -37.11 -9.59
CA ARG A 230 -12.63 -37.25 -10.96
C ARG A 230 -13.30 -35.96 -11.45
N ASN A 231 -14.05 -35.27 -10.59
CA ASN A 231 -14.73 -34.02 -10.96
C ASN A 231 -13.75 -32.84 -11.11
N ALA A 232 -12.69 -32.76 -10.30
CA ALA A 232 -11.59 -31.81 -10.49
C ALA A 232 -10.87 -32.04 -11.83
N ARG A 233 -10.55 -33.30 -12.16
CA ARG A 233 -9.94 -33.67 -13.45
C ARG A 233 -10.86 -33.33 -14.64
N ARG A 234 -12.19 -33.50 -14.51
CA ARG A 234 -13.20 -33.07 -15.50
C ARG A 234 -13.25 -31.55 -15.69
N LEU A 235 -13.30 -30.78 -14.60
CA LEU A 235 -13.28 -29.30 -14.65
C LEU A 235 -11.99 -28.80 -15.30
N VAL A 236 -10.83 -29.36 -14.93
CA VAL A 236 -9.54 -29.04 -15.56
C VAL A 236 -9.52 -29.37 -17.06
N HIS A 237 -10.13 -30.48 -17.49
CA HIS A 237 -10.21 -30.82 -18.92
C HIS A 237 -11.12 -29.84 -19.68
N ALA A 238 -12.29 -29.49 -19.13
CA ALA A 238 -13.20 -28.57 -19.78
C ALA A 238 -12.63 -27.13 -19.85
N ALA A 239 -12.03 -26.65 -18.75
CA ALA A 239 -11.39 -25.33 -18.69
C ALA A 239 -10.23 -25.14 -19.70
N ARG A 240 -9.64 -26.22 -20.23
CA ARG A 240 -8.62 -26.15 -21.31
C ARG A 240 -9.20 -25.94 -22.71
N LYS A 241 -10.49 -26.18 -22.92
CA LYS A 241 -11.17 -25.98 -24.21
C LYS A 241 -11.66 -24.53 -24.39
N GLU A 242 -11.88 -23.86 -23.26
CA GLU A 242 -12.35 -22.48 -23.20
C GLU A 242 -11.25 -21.45 -23.46
N ASP A 243 -11.63 -20.19 -23.67
CA ASP A 243 -10.70 -19.07 -23.81
C ASP A 243 -9.86 -18.88 -22.53
N ARG A 244 -8.60 -18.41 -22.67
CA ARG A 244 -7.61 -18.27 -21.56
C ARG A 244 -8.19 -17.56 -20.34
N ARG A 245 -9.10 -16.60 -20.53
CA ARG A 245 -9.69 -15.80 -19.46
C ARG A 245 -10.80 -16.55 -18.73
N LEU A 246 -11.62 -17.31 -19.45
CA LEU A 246 -12.56 -18.26 -18.86
C LEU A 246 -11.82 -19.43 -18.18
N SER A 247 -10.73 -19.97 -18.76
CA SER A 247 -9.85 -20.94 -18.09
C SER A 247 -9.31 -20.41 -16.75
N ALA A 248 -8.86 -19.15 -16.74
CA ALA A 248 -8.38 -18.47 -15.54
C ALA A 248 -9.47 -18.31 -14.49
N ALA A 249 -10.67 -17.90 -14.90
CA ALA A 249 -11.81 -17.74 -14.02
C ALA A 249 -12.28 -19.07 -13.39
N LEU A 250 -12.39 -20.13 -14.19
CA LEU A 250 -12.78 -21.47 -13.74
C LEU A 250 -11.80 -22.05 -12.72
N LEU A 251 -10.49 -21.93 -12.99
CA LEU A 251 -9.44 -22.45 -12.10
C LEU A 251 -9.21 -21.58 -10.86
N ALA A 252 -9.69 -20.33 -10.85
CA ALA A 252 -9.80 -19.50 -9.66
C ALA A 252 -11.05 -19.86 -8.83
N ALA A 253 -12.19 -20.07 -9.48
CA ALA A 253 -13.46 -20.43 -8.84
C ALA A 253 -13.46 -21.83 -8.20
N ALA A 254 -12.68 -22.78 -8.74
CA ALA A 254 -12.62 -24.15 -8.26
C ALA A 254 -11.96 -24.28 -6.86
N LEU A 255 -12.73 -24.77 -5.88
CA LEU A 255 -12.20 -25.26 -4.60
C LEU A 255 -11.97 -26.78 -4.65
N ALA A 256 -10.91 -27.24 -4.02
CA ALA A 256 -10.72 -28.65 -3.69
C ALA A 256 -10.49 -28.83 -2.18
N HIS A 257 -10.96 -29.95 -1.63
CA HIS A 257 -10.77 -30.32 -0.22
C HIS A 257 -10.16 -31.73 -0.05
N THR A 258 -9.84 -32.43 -1.14
CA THR A 258 -9.04 -33.68 -1.09
C THR A 258 -7.71 -33.48 -1.81
N PRO A 259 -6.61 -34.12 -1.36
CA PRO A 259 -5.27 -33.88 -1.92
C PRO A 259 -5.18 -34.21 -3.41
N GLU A 260 -5.81 -35.31 -3.88
CA GLU A 260 -5.87 -35.66 -5.31
C GLU A 260 -6.54 -34.57 -6.17
N ALA A 261 -7.62 -33.98 -5.67
CA ALA A 261 -8.36 -32.96 -6.40
C ALA A 261 -7.60 -31.64 -6.41
N GLU A 262 -6.96 -31.29 -5.29
CA GLU A 262 -6.14 -30.10 -5.20
C GLU A 262 -4.88 -30.23 -6.05
N GLU A 263 -4.24 -31.40 -6.13
CA GLU A 263 -3.12 -31.67 -7.04
C GLU A 263 -3.54 -31.46 -8.51
N ALA A 264 -4.69 -32.00 -8.91
CA ALA A 264 -5.22 -31.82 -10.26
C ALA A 264 -5.45 -30.33 -10.62
N LEU A 265 -5.99 -29.55 -9.69
CA LEU A 265 -6.14 -28.09 -9.82
C LEU A 265 -4.78 -27.38 -9.82
N ARG A 266 -3.89 -27.71 -8.88
CA ARG A 266 -2.55 -27.12 -8.70
C ARG A 266 -1.70 -27.29 -9.96
N GLY A 267 -1.69 -28.49 -10.55
CA GLY A 267 -1.03 -28.74 -11.84
C GLY A 267 -1.62 -27.92 -12.98
N ALA A 268 -2.93 -27.64 -12.99
CA ALA A 268 -3.56 -26.77 -13.99
C ALA A 268 -3.20 -25.28 -13.77
N ARG A 269 -3.27 -24.82 -12.52
CA ARG A 269 -2.84 -23.49 -12.06
C ARG A 269 -1.40 -23.20 -12.46
N THR A 270 -0.47 -24.13 -12.17
CA THR A 270 0.96 -24.03 -12.53
C THR A 270 1.19 -23.96 -14.05
N ARG A 271 0.50 -24.78 -14.86
CA ARG A 271 0.62 -24.74 -16.33
C ARG A 271 0.19 -23.39 -16.91
N MET A 272 -0.90 -22.82 -16.41
CA MET A 272 -1.42 -21.53 -16.89
C MET A 272 -0.57 -20.33 -16.43
N ALA A 273 0.01 -20.45 -15.24
CA ALA A 273 0.93 -19.48 -14.63
C ALA A 273 2.36 -19.52 -15.20
N ARG A 274 2.61 -20.22 -16.32
CA ARG A 274 3.87 -20.12 -17.08
C ARG A 274 4.20 -18.68 -17.52
N LYS A 275 3.18 -17.81 -17.69
CA LYS A 275 3.32 -16.36 -17.94
C LYS A 275 2.51 -15.56 -16.89
N PRO A 276 3.09 -15.22 -15.72
CA PRO A 276 2.34 -14.59 -14.60
C PRO A 276 1.63 -13.29 -14.99
N ALA A 277 2.33 -12.34 -15.61
CA ALA A 277 1.74 -11.06 -15.99
C ALA A 277 0.52 -11.20 -16.92
N ALA A 278 0.53 -12.19 -17.82
CA ALA A 278 -0.63 -12.49 -18.67
C ALA A 278 -1.79 -13.10 -17.87
N LEU A 279 -1.52 -13.97 -16.90
CA LEU A 279 -2.56 -14.51 -16.01
C LEU A 279 -3.16 -13.42 -15.11
N ALA A 280 -2.34 -12.52 -14.56
CA ALA A 280 -2.78 -11.38 -13.75
C ALA A 280 -3.72 -10.46 -14.55
N ARG A 281 -3.40 -10.17 -15.82
CA ARG A 281 -4.28 -9.41 -16.73
C ARG A 281 -5.64 -10.07 -16.94
N GLU A 282 -5.69 -11.39 -17.16
CA GLU A 282 -6.97 -12.08 -17.38
C GLU A 282 -7.85 -12.11 -16.12
N LEU A 283 -7.25 -12.33 -14.94
CA LEU A 283 -7.98 -12.27 -13.67
C LEU A 283 -8.44 -10.84 -13.35
N LEU A 284 -7.61 -9.82 -13.61
CA LEU A 284 -7.96 -8.41 -13.45
C LEU A 284 -9.14 -8.00 -14.36
N ARG A 285 -9.21 -8.52 -15.59
CA ARG A 285 -10.32 -8.27 -16.53
C ARG A 285 -11.67 -8.81 -16.02
N ASN A 286 -11.68 -9.78 -15.10
CA ASN A 286 -12.91 -10.37 -14.55
C ASN A 286 -13.62 -9.48 -13.54
N PHE A 287 -12.92 -8.49 -12.97
CA PHE A 287 -13.55 -7.57 -12.03
C PHE A 287 -14.59 -6.68 -12.73
N PRO A 288 -15.73 -6.37 -12.08
CA PRO A 288 -16.73 -5.50 -12.65
C PRO A 288 -16.12 -4.12 -12.94
N LYS A 289 -16.18 -3.69 -14.21
CA LYS A 289 -15.79 -2.34 -14.61
C LYS A 289 -16.63 -1.35 -13.82
N GLY A 290 -15.98 -0.59 -12.93
CA GLY A 290 -16.65 0.25 -11.95
C GLY A 290 -17.68 1.18 -12.60
N ARG A 291 -18.86 1.34 -11.98
CA ARG A 291 -20.09 1.94 -12.56
C ARG A 291 -20.03 3.48 -12.72
N ARG A 292 -18.89 4.01 -13.18
CA ARG A 292 -18.64 5.41 -13.53
C ARG A 292 -19.71 5.88 -14.53
N GLY A 293 -20.55 6.83 -14.11
CA GLY A 293 -21.37 7.64 -15.03
C GLY A 293 -22.89 7.66 -14.80
N LYS A 294 -23.53 6.59 -14.29
CA LYS A 294 -25.02 6.55 -14.29
C LYS A 294 -25.70 7.41 -13.21
N SER A 295 -25.00 7.76 -12.12
CA SER A 295 -25.50 8.70 -11.09
C SER A 295 -25.51 10.16 -11.57
N ARG A 296 -24.45 10.61 -12.27
CA ARG A 296 -24.28 12.02 -12.67
C ARG A 296 -25.33 12.51 -13.67
N ARG A 297 -25.96 11.62 -14.47
CA ARG A 297 -27.11 11.97 -15.32
C ARG A 297 -28.38 12.26 -14.50
N LYS A 298 -28.69 11.51 -13.45
CA LYS A 298 -29.96 11.69 -12.69
C LYS A 298 -29.99 12.96 -11.84
N ARG A 299 -28.83 13.57 -11.55
CA ARG A 299 -28.75 14.90 -10.90
C ARG A 299 -28.87 16.09 -11.87
N LYS A 300 -28.66 15.93 -13.18
CA LYS A 300 -28.89 17.01 -14.16
C LYS A 300 -30.35 17.04 -14.68
N SER A 301 -31.08 15.93 -14.60
CA SER A 301 -32.52 15.88 -14.93
C SER A 301 -33.46 16.33 -13.80
N ALA A 302 -32.94 16.57 -12.60
CA ALA A 302 -33.73 17.01 -11.43
C ALA A 302 -33.58 18.52 -11.12
N ALA A 303 -32.79 19.25 -11.91
CA ALA A 303 -32.51 20.68 -11.73
C ALA A 303 -33.06 21.52 -12.91
N ALA A 304 -34.05 21.00 -13.63
CA ALA A 304 -34.61 21.59 -14.85
C ALA A 304 -36.15 21.48 -14.92
N ALA A 305 -36.81 21.23 -13.78
CA ALA A 305 -38.26 21.05 -13.68
C ALA A 305 -38.76 21.49 -12.30
N ASN A 306 -38.84 22.82 -12.10
CA ASN A 306 -39.92 23.55 -11.42
C ASN A 306 -39.45 24.98 -11.09
N GLY A 307 -39.95 25.95 -11.85
CA GLY A 307 -40.04 27.34 -11.44
C GLY A 307 -41.52 27.71 -11.40
N GLY A 308 -41.99 28.24 -10.27
CA GLY A 308 -43.41 28.54 -10.06
C GLY A 308 -43.76 28.51 -8.57
N ALA A 309 -44.24 29.66 -8.08
CA ALA A 309 -44.78 29.91 -6.74
C ALA A 309 -46.05 30.77 -6.92
N PRO A 310 -46.84 31.11 -5.88
CA PRO A 310 -46.76 30.76 -4.47
C PRO A 310 -48.04 30.09 -3.93
N GLY A 311 -48.10 29.84 -2.61
CA GLY A 311 -49.30 29.42 -1.87
C GLY A 311 -49.03 29.45 -0.36
N ALA A 312 -50.05 29.76 0.45
CA ALA A 312 -49.95 29.98 1.89
C ALA A 312 -50.78 28.95 2.70
N GLU A 313 -50.75 29.09 4.04
CA GLU A 313 -51.66 28.46 5.03
C GLU A 313 -51.59 26.92 5.16
N GLU A 314 -51.80 26.29 6.32
CA GLU A 314 -51.69 26.70 7.75
C GLU A 314 -51.65 25.38 8.60
N ALA A 315 -51.62 25.47 9.94
CA ALA A 315 -52.27 24.52 10.87
C ALA A 315 -51.75 23.05 10.99
N VAL A 316 -51.58 22.42 12.17
CA VAL A 316 -51.48 22.86 13.59
C VAL A 316 -50.70 21.77 14.37
N ALA A 317 -50.13 22.12 15.54
CA ALA A 317 -50.00 21.27 16.77
C ALA A 317 -49.20 19.94 16.68
N SER A 318 -48.66 19.33 17.75
CA SER A 318 -48.37 19.65 19.17
C SER A 318 -47.36 18.58 19.67
N THR A 319 -46.60 18.69 20.76
CA THR A 319 -46.56 19.65 21.90
C THR A 319 -45.14 19.73 22.50
N ALA A 320 -44.93 20.77 23.32
CA ALA A 320 -44.21 20.87 24.61
C ALA A 320 -43.68 19.57 25.28
N VAL A 321 -42.70 19.59 26.20
CA VAL A 321 -42.29 20.59 27.23
C VAL A 321 -40.72 20.61 27.25
N GLU A 322 -39.95 21.72 27.23
CA GLU A 322 -39.79 22.83 28.22
C GLU A 322 -39.26 22.36 29.61
N ASN A 323 -38.57 23.16 30.45
CA ASN A 323 -37.54 24.19 30.23
C ASN A 323 -36.69 24.36 31.54
N GLY A 324 -35.83 25.38 31.67
CA GLY A 324 -34.93 25.61 32.82
C GLY A 324 -33.45 25.75 32.40
N GLU A 325 -32.84 26.92 32.17
CA GLU A 325 -33.01 28.28 32.77
C GLU A 325 -32.66 28.28 34.28
N GLU A 326 -31.95 29.24 34.90
CA GLU A 326 -31.35 30.57 34.57
C GLU A 326 -29.81 30.60 34.95
N GLU A 327 -28.89 31.55 34.67
CA GLU A 327 -28.74 32.74 33.77
C GLU A 327 -27.24 33.18 33.63
N GLU A 328 -27.00 34.28 32.88
CA GLU A 328 -25.96 35.36 32.80
C GLU A 328 -24.68 35.43 33.71
N GLU A 329 -23.67 36.29 33.54
CA GLU A 329 -23.40 37.53 32.74
C GLU A 329 -22.22 37.35 31.75
N GLN A 330 -22.24 37.86 30.50
CA GLN A 330 -22.19 39.26 30.02
C GLN A 330 -20.91 40.06 30.36
N LEU A 331 -20.15 40.46 29.32
CA LEU A 331 -19.55 41.80 29.14
C LEU A 331 -19.05 41.97 27.69
N SER A 332 -18.95 43.23 27.21
CA SER A 332 -19.08 43.58 25.79
C SER A 332 -17.85 44.35 25.19
N PRO A 333 -17.78 44.60 23.85
CA PRO A 333 -16.51 44.87 23.16
C PRO A 333 -16.24 46.34 22.77
N VAL A 334 -14.97 46.66 22.46
CA VAL A 334 -14.52 47.90 21.79
C VAL A 334 -13.26 47.63 20.95
N GLY A 335 -13.11 48.30 19.80
CA GLY A 335 -11.78 48.61 19.21
C GLY A 335 -11.57 48.17 17.75
N GLU A 336 -11.79 49.08 16.80
CA GLU A 336 -11.43 48.92 15.39
C GLU A 336 -9.93 49.19 15.14
N THR A 337 -9.40 48.68 14.02
CA THR A 337 -8.62 49.49 13.07
C THR A 337 -8.43 48.72 11.76
N ASP A 338 -8.86 49.32 10.64
CA ASP A 338 -8.45 48.87 9.31
C ASP A 338 -6.99 49.27 9.02
N ASP A 339 -6.31 48.49 8.18
CA ASP A 339 -5.11 48.93 7.47
C ASP A 339 -5.09 48.29 6.06
N ASN A 340 -5.58 49.04 5.07
CA ASN A 340 -5.55 48.66 3.66
C ASN A 340 -4.27 49.22 3.01
N GLY A 341 -3.19 48.43 3.05
CA GLY A 341 -1.97 48.71 2.31
C GLY A 341 -2.12 48.44 0.81
N ASP A 342 -2.54 49.45 0.05
CA ASP A 342 -2.45 49.51 -1.41
C ASP A 342 -1.00 49.85 -1.83
N GLU A 343 -0.34 48.94 -2.54
CA GLU A 343 0.84 49.25 -3.35
C GLU A 343 0.62 48.72 -4.77
N SER A 344 0.16 49.63 -5.62
CA SER A 344 -0.07 49.43 -7.04
C SER A 344 1.09 49.97 -7.91
N GLU A 345 1.21 49.41 -9.12
CA GLU A 345 2.01 49.90 -10.26
C GLU A 345 3.54 50.05 -10.12
N ARG A 346 4.25 49.17 -10.85
CA ARG A 346 5.28 49.61 -11.81
C ARG A 346 5.47 48.57 -12.93
N ASP A 347 5.06 48.97 -14.13
CA ASP A 347 5.37 48.31 -15.40
C ASP A 347 6.81 48.64 -15.88
N ALA A 348 7.12 48.21 -17.11
CA ALA A 348 8.41 48.26 -17.82
C ALA A 348 9.48 47.30 -17.29
N ASP A 349 10.25 46.55 -18.09
CA ASP A 349 10.35 46.26 -19.53
C ASP A 349 11.27 45.01 -19.64
N ALA A 350 11.42 44.21 -20.71
CA ALA A 350 10.66 43.93 -21.93
C ALA A 350 11.26 42.61 -22.52
N ASP A 351 10.57 41.94 -23.46
CA ASP A 351 11.20 40.85 -24.25
C ASP A 351 12.32 41.41 -25.16
N PRO A 352 13.29 40.56 -25.56
CA PRO A 352 13.13 39.99 -26.91
C PRO A 352 13.59 38.52 -27.04
N ASP A 353 12.82 37.73 -27.79
CA ASP A 353 13.35 36.62 -28.58
C ASP A 353 14.36 37.16 -29.62
N PRO A 354 15.37 36.35 -29.97
CA PRO A 354 15.68 36.17 -31.38
C PRO A 354 15.46 34.72 -31.84
N ASP A 355 14.93 34.62 -33.06
CA ASP A 355 14.90 33.43 -33.92
C ASP A 355 16.33 33.09 -34.41
N ASP A 356 16.43 32.20 -35.41
CA ASP A 356 17.65 31.63 -36.03
C ASP A 356 18.22 30.39 -35.28
N GLY A 357 18.55 29.27 -35.95
CA GLY A 357 18.41 29.01 -37.40
C GLY A 357 19.34 27.91 -37.93
N PHE A 358 19.13 26.65 -37.54
CA PHE A 358 19.77 25.43 -38.09
C PHE A 358 18.78 24.27 -37.89
N ASP A 359 18.42 23.41 -38.85
CA ASP A 359 18.83 23.21 -40.25
C ASP A 359 20.29 22.76 -40.50
N GLU A 360 20.57 21.57 -39.97
CA GLU A 360 21.42 20.48 -40.49
C GLU A 360 20.83 19.21 -39.80
N GLY A 361 20.86 17.99 -40.32
CA GLY A 361 21.48 17.41 -41.51
C GLY A 361 21.23 15.90 -41.42
N GLU A 362 21.26 15.20 -42.55
CA GLU A 362 21.05 13.75 -42.66
C GLU A 362 22.02 12.93 -41.79
N GLU A 363 21.56 11.80 -41.25
CA GLU A 363 22.25 10.50 -41.38
C GLU A 363 21.31 9.36 -40.92
N ASP A 364 20.93 8.50 -41.87
CA ASP A 364 20.25 7.22 -41.62
C ASP A 364 21.33 6.14 -41.45
N ASP A 365 21.51 5.60 -40.24
CA ASP A 365 22.36 4.42 -39.96
C ASP A 365 21.50 3.17 -39.74
N ASP A 366 21.17 2.48 -40.84
CA ASP A 366 20.60 1.12 -40.82
C ASP A 366 21.73 0.09 -40.57
N GLU A 367 22.15 -0.09 -39.31
CA GLU A 367 23.03 -1.22 -38.93
C GLU A 367 22.23 -2.54 -38.78
N ASP A 368 22.01 -3.20 -39.92
CA ASP A 368 21.56 -4.60 -39.99
C ASP A 368 22.66 -5.57 -39.47
N GLU A 369 22.71 -5.85 -38.16
CA GLU A 369 23.50 -6.98 -37.63
C GLU A 369 22.84 -8.34 -37.97
N ASP A 370 23.07 -8.80 -39.20
CA ASP A 370 22.76 -10.17 -39.66
C ASP A 370 23.56 -11.22 -38.87
N TYR A 371 23.00 -11.68 -37.76
CA TYR A 371 23.51 -12.84 -37.02
C TYR A 371 23.08 -14.16 -37.71
N GLU A 372 23.63 -14.41 -38.90
CA GLU A 372 23.47 -15.69 -39.59
C GLU A 372 24.16 -16.87 -38.88
N ASP A 373 23.37 -17.92 -38.74
CA ASP A 373 23.68 -19.35 -38.79
C ASP A 373 25.05 -19.89 -38.29
N ALA A 374 24.99 -20.65 -37.19
CA ALA A 374 26.05 -21.58 -36.78
C ALA A 374 25.46 -22.76 -35.98
N PRO A 375 24.89 -23.79 -36.65
CA PRO A 375 24.45 -25.01 -35.98
C PRO A 375 25.68 -25.83 -35.58
N ALA A 376 25.94 -25.90 -34.28
CA ALA A 376 26.98 -26.77 -33.73
C ALA A 376 26.50 -28.23 -33.72
N ASP A 377 26.59 -28.90 -34.88
CA ASP A 377 26.48 -30.35 -34.96
C ASP A 377 27.54 -31.00 -34.07
N THR A 378 27.15 -32.04 -33.32
CA THR A 378 28.09 -32.95 -32.65
C THR A 378 27.44 -34.32 -32.58
N GLU A 379 27.69 -35.11 -33.63
CA GLU A 379 27.15 -36.47 -33.79
C GLU A 379 27.76 -37.49 -32.80
N ASP A 380 27.17 -38.68 -32.82
CA ASP A 380 27.45 -39.87 -32.04
C ASP A 380 28.90 -40.19 -31.64
N ALA A 381 29.05 -40.69 -30.41
CA ALA A 381 29.86 -41.89 -30.16
C ALA A 381 29.19 -42.76 -29.06
N PRO A 382 28.96 -44.07 -29.27
CA PRO A 382 28.16 -44.89 -28.37
C PRO A 382 28.97 -45.78 -27.40
N ALA A 383 28.28 -46.20 -26.33
CA ALA A 383 28.43 -47.46 -25.58
C ALA A 383 29.81 -47.94 -25.08
N ASP A 384 29.89 -48.17 -23.77
CA ASP A 384 30.33 -49.48 -23.26
C ASP A 384 29.51 -49.87 -22.01
N THR A 385 29.74 -51.10 -21.56
CA THR A 385 28.99 -51.91 -20.62
C THR A 385 29.39 -51.70 -19.16
N LEU A 386 28.54 -52.15 -18.24
CA LEU A 386 28.84 -53.30 -17.39
C LEU A 386 27.58 -53.82 -16.69
N ALA A 387 27.56 -55.13 -16.41
CA ALA A 387 26.46 -55.83 -15.76
C ALA A 387 26.96 -56.70 -14.59
N GLY A 388 26.04 -57.06 -13.69
CA GLY A 388 26.28 -57.72 -12.41
C GLY A 388 25.42 -57.03 -11.35
N ASP A 389 24.31 -57.58 -10.86
CA ASP A 389 23.97 -58.98 -10.53
C ASP A 389 24.96 -59.63 -9.55
N LEU A 390 24.79 -59.28 -8.27
CA LEU A 390 24.85 -60.26 -7.19
C LEU A 390 23.63 -60.08 -6.28
N ARG A 391 23.25 -61.18 -5.63
CA ARG A 391 22.02 -61.33 -4.83
C ARG A 391 22.37 -61.55 -3.37
N ASN A 392 21.36 -61.47 -2.51
CA ASN A 392 21.24 -62.10 -1.19
C ASN A 392 22.46 -62.08 -0.25
N GLU A 393 22.28 -61.49 0.93
CA GLU A 393 22.00 -62.34 2.10
C GLU A 393 21.16 -61.56 3.15
N GLU A 394 20.57 -62.28 4.11
CA GLU A 394 19.53 -61.76 5.03
C GLU A 394 20.04 -61.75 6.51
N PRO A 395 19.23 -61.73 7.60
CA PRO A 395 19.50 -60.82 8.72
C PRO A 395 20.29 -61.44 9.89
N GLY A 396 21.03 -60.59 10.63
CA GLY A 396 22.00 -61.00 11.65
C GLY A 396 21.93 -60.28 13.01
N ASN A 397 20.84 -60.49 13.75
CA ASN A 397 20.79 -60.70 15.22
C ASN A 397 21.19 -59.61 16.27
N ALA A 398 20.31 -59.51 17.28
CA ALA A 398 20.55 -59.34 18.74
C ALA A 398 21.07 -58.03 19.42
N GLU A 399 20.25 -57.62 20.41
CA GLU A 399 20.59 -57.34 21.83
C GLU A 399 21.37 -56.08 22.30
N ALA A 400 20.59 -55.17 22.90
CA ALA A 400 20.50 -54.95 24.36
C ALA A 400 21.14 -53.70 25.03
N ALA A 401 20.36 -53.20 26.02
CA ALA A 401 20.74 -52.53 27.27
C ALA A 401 21.52 -51.20 27.24
N ALA A 402 20.76 -50.10 27.30
CA ALA A 402 20.86 -49.10 28.38
C ALA A 402 19.50 -48.40 28.57
#